data_AF-A0A6M0SW98-F1
#
_entry.id   AF-A0A6M0SW98-F1
#
_cell.length_a   1.000
_cell.length_b   1.000
_cell.length_c   1.000
_cell.angle_alpha   90.00
_cell.angle_beta   90.00
_cell.angle_gamma   90.00
#
_symmetry.space_group_name_H-M   'P 1'
#
loop_
_entity.id
_entity.type
_entity.pdbx_description
1 polymer ?
#
loop_
_entity_poly.entity_id
_entity_poly.type
_entity_poly.pdbx_seq_one_letter_code
_entity_poly.pdbx_strand_id
1 'polypeptide(L)'
;FIPFLERLEKNLNEKYNSITADAGYESEENYVYLETNKQEAFIKPSTYEKSKTKKFKKDISKRENMFYNADADYYVCAAGRKMLLNGTKKKKSKSGYESTISIYECENCSECEYKSNCTKAKGNKQLHVAKNFIRLRKKSLENITSPKGIVLRMNRSIQVEGAFGIIKEDYSFRRFLTRGTHKVRTEFLLMSFGYNVNKLHNKTLQGRNGKLLHKQQTS
;
A
#
# COMPACT_ATOMS: atom_id res chain seq x y z
N PHE A 1 -8.21 1.07 -8.52
CA PHE A 1 -7.00 0.27 -8.76
C PHE A 1 -7.30 -0.76 -9.84
N ILE A 2 -8.11 -1.78 -9.54
CA ILE A 2 -8.48 -2.83 -10.50
C ILE A 2 -9.08 -2.29 -11.81
N PRO A 3 -10.12 -1.42 -11.81
CA PRO A 3 -10.65 -0.89 -13.09
C PRO A 3 -9.64 -0.09 -13.91
N PHE A 4 -8.61 0.45 -13.25
CA PHE A 4 -7.54 1.16 -13.94
C PHE A 4 -6.57 0.18 -14.62
N LEU A 5 -6.21 -0.93 -13.96
CA LEU A 5 -5.38 -1.98 -14.56
C LEU A 5 -6.10 -2.65 -15.73
N GLU A 6 -7.39 -2.98 -15.57
CA GLU A 6 -8.20 -3.55 -16.65
C GLU A 6 -8.27 -2.62 -17.86
N ARG A 7 -8.43 -1.30 -17.63
CA ARG A 7 -8.42 -0.32 -18.71
C ARG A 7 -7.05 -0.21 -19.39
N LEU A 8 -5.95 -0.33 -18.64
CA LEU A 8 -4.61 -0.36 -19.22
C LEU A 8 -4.44 -1.60 -20.11
N GLU A 9 -4.80 -2.78 -19.61
CA GLU A 9 -4.71 -4.05 -20.35
C GLU A 9 -5.62 -4.05 -21.59
N LYS A 10 -6.78 -3.38 -21.54
CA LYS A 10 -7.66 -3.23 -22.71
C LYS A 10 -7.09 -2.29 -23.79
N ASN A 11 -6.39 -1.24 -23.38
CA ASN A 11 -5.96 -0.16 -24.28
C ASN A 11 -4.51 -0.29 -24.74
N LEU A 12 -3.74 -1.21 -24.16
CA LEU A 12 -2.33 -1.44 -24.47
C LEU A 12 -2.16 -2.86 -24.98
N ASN A 13 -1.26 -3.05 -25.94
CA ASN A 13 -0.94 -4.38 -26.48
C ASN A 13 -0.06 -5.23 -25.54
N GLU A 14 0.23 -4.73 -24.34
CA GLU A 14 1.13 -5.37 -23.38
C GLU A 14 0.52 -5.36 -21.98
N LYS A 15 0.70 -6.46 -21.25
CA LYS A 15 0.36 -6.60 -19.84
C LYS A 15 1.62 -6.43 -18.99
N TYR A 16 1.59 -5.47 -18.08
CA TYR A 16 2.71 -5.23 -17.17
C TYR A 16 2.80 -6.32 -16.10
N ASN A 17 3.96 -6.97 -15.99
CA ASN A 17 4.21 -8.00 -14.99
C ASN A 17 4.43 -7.42 -13.59
N SER A 18 5.10 -6.27 -13.48
CA SER A 18 5.43 -5.64 -12.19
C SER A 18 4.55 -4.41 -11.93
N ILE A 19 3.66 -4.49 -10.95
CA ILE A 19 2.73 -3.40 -10.60
C ILE A 19 3.21 -2.68 -9.35
N THR A 20 3.69 -1.45 -9.53
CA THR A 20 4.18 -0.59 -8.44
C THR A 20 3.15 0.45 -8.03
N ALA A 21 2.77 0.49 -6.75
CA ALA A 21 1.76 1.42 -6.25
C ALA A 21 2.05 1.90 -4.81
N ASP A 22 1.46 3.04 -4.47
CA ASP A 22 1.62 3.64 -3.14
C ASP A 22 0.76 2.93 -2.10
N ALA A 23 1.03 3.22 -0.83
CA ALA A 23 0.36 2.63 0.31
C ALA A 23 -1.17 2.78 0.33
N GLY A 24 -1.71 3.80 -0.35
CA GLY A 24 -3.16 3.99 -0.47
C GLY A 24 -3.86 2.89 -1.29
N TYR A 25 -3.11 2.09 -2.05
CA TYR A 25 -3.63 0.97 -2.83
C TYR A 25 -3.47 -0.39 -2.13
N GLU A 26 -2.99 -0.42 -0.88
CA GLU A 26 -2.89 -1.68 -0.13
C GLU A 26 -4.29 -2.20 0.27
N SER A 27 -4.68 -3.34 -0.30
CA SER A 27 -5.87 -4.11 0.12
C SER A 27 -5.72 -5.58 -0.23
N GLU A 28 -6.45 -6.46 0.48
CA GLU A 28 -6.48 -7.89 0.16
C GLU A 28 -6.99 -8.14 -1.27
N GLU A 29 -8.06 -7.45 -1.65
CA GLU A 29 -8.64 -7.48 -2.99
C GLU A 29 -7.64 -7.14 -4.09
N ASN A 30 -6.88 -6.05 -3.94
CA ASN A 30 -5.88 -5.64 -4.93
C ASN A 30 -4.75 -6.68 -5.00
N TYR A 31 -4.29 -7.20 -3.86
CA TYR A 31 -3.26 -8.24 -3.87
C TYR A 31 -3.73 -9.55 -4.51
N VAL A 32 -4.96 -9.99 -4.21
CA VAL A 32 -5.55 -11.19 -4.82
C VAL A 32 -5.71 -10.99 -6.32
N TYR A 33 -6.19 -9.83 -6.76
CA TYR A 33 -6.28 -9.53 -8.19
C TYR A 33 -4.92 -9.68 -8.89
N LEU A 34 -3.86 -9.09 -8.32
CA LEU A 34 -2.51 -9.20 -8.88
C LEU A 34 -2.00 -10.65 -8.87
N GLU A 35 -2.20 -11.39 -7.78
CA GLU A 35 -1.78 -12.79 -7.68
C GLU A 35 -2.49 -13.68 -8.70
N THR A 36 -3.81 -13.54 -8.85
CA THR A 36 -4.62 -14.27 -9.85
C THR A 36 -4.17 -13.94 -11.28
N ASN A 37 -3.78 -12.69 -11.52
CA ASN A 37 -3.28 -12.23 -12.82
C ASN A 37 -1.79 -12.51 -13.05
N LYS A 38 -1.11 -13.22 -12.13
CA LYS A 38 0.33 -13.50 -12.17
C LYS A 38 1.20 -12.23 -12.26
N GLN A 39 0.72 -11.13 -11.69
CA GLN A 39 1.42 -9.86 -11.60
C GLN A 39 2.13 -9.71 -10.25
N GLU A 40 3.38 -9.27 -10.27
CA GLU A 40 4.18 -8.99 -9.08
C GLU A 40 3.72 -7.69 -8.42
N ALA A 41 3.28 -7.80 -7.17
CA ALA A 41 2.89 -6.64 -6.38
C ALA A 41 4.12 -5.95 -5.77
N PHE A 42 4.33 -4.68 -6.12
CA PHE A 42 5.26 -3.76 -5.47
C PHE A 42 4.47 -2.64 -4.78
N ILE A 43 3.56 -3.02 -3.89
CA ILE A 43 2.70 -2.09 -3.16
C ILE A 43 3.32 -1.84 -1.78
N LYS A 44 3.63 -0.58 -1.49
CA LYS A 44 4.21 -0.19 -0.19
C LYS A 44 3.20 -0.46 0.93
N PRO A 45 3.53 -1.24 1.98
CA PRO A 45 2.60 -1.42 3.10
C PRO A 45 2.29 -0.10 3.80
N SER A 46 1.03 0.09 4.19
CA SER A 46 0.54 1.32 4.85
C SER A 46 1.24 1.65 6.16
N THR A 47 1.76 0.65 6.86
CA THR A 47 2.53 0.86 8.11
C THR A 47 4.04 0.83 7.89
N TYR A 48 4.54 0.79 6.65
CA TYR A 48 5.96 0.57 6.36
C TYR A 48 6.92 1.56 7.03
N GLU A 49 6.61 2.86 7.05
CA GLU A 49 7.46 3.82 7.79
C GLU A 49 7.21 3.77 9.29
N LYS A 50 5.94 3.61 9.71
CA LYS A 50 5.56 3.53 11.12
C LYS A 50 6.21 2.32 11.81
N SER A 51 6.32 1.18 11.12
CA SER A 51 6.87 -0.06 11.67
C SER A 51 8.35 0.01 12.00
N LYS A 52 9.08 0.97 11.40
CA LYS A 52 10.50 1.20 11.69
C LYS A 52 10.71 1.96 13.01
N THR A 53 9.71 2.70 13.47
CA THR A 53 9.84 3.56 14.66
C THR A 53 9.98 2.74 15.94
N LYS A 54 10.77 3.24 16.91
CA LYS A 54 10.91 2.61 18.25
C LYS A 54 9.56 2.43 18.94
N LYS A 55 8.68 3.43 18.82
CA LYS A 55 7.33 3.40 19.39
C LYS A 55 6.52 2.22 18.86
N PHE A 56 6.51 1.99 17.55
CA PHE A 56 5.77 0.86 16.98
C PHE A 56 6.34 -0.49 17.41
N LYS A 57 7.68 -0.63 17.41
CA LYS A 57 8.34 -1.90 17.79
C LYS A 57 8.13 -2.29 19.26
N LYS A 58 7.94 -1.31 20.15
CA LYS A 58 7.69 -1.54 21.58
C LYS A 58 6.19 -1.63 21.93
N ASP A 59 5.30 -1.38 20.98
CA ASP A 59 3.87 -1.34 21.23
C ASP A 59 3.30 -2.76 21.37
N ILE A 60 3.15 -3.20 22.62
CA ILE A 60 2.60 -4.52 22.98
C ILE A 60 1.15 -4.71 22.52
N SER A 61 0.46 -3.63 22.12
CA SER A 61 -0.89 -3.73 21.59
C SER A 61 -0.92 -4.34 20.17
N LYS A 62 0.19 -4.27 19.43
CA LYS A 62 0.28 -4.67 18.03
C LYS A 62 0.48 -6.18 17.86
N ARG A 63 -0.29 -6.77 16.95
CA ARG A 63 -0.14 -8.17 16.51
C ARG A 63 1.28 -8.43 15.98
N GLU A 64 1.87 -7.46 15.29
CA GLU A 64 3.23 -7.55 14.73
C GLU A 64 4.30 -7.81 15.80
N ASN A 65 4.04 -7.46 17.06
CA ASN A 65 4.96 -7.63 18.18
C ASN A 65 4.56 -8.81 19.09
N MET A 66 3.66 -9.69 18.62
CA MET A 66 3.24 -10.90 19.32
C MET A 66 3.86 -12.13 18.67
N PHE A 67 4.21 -13.12 19.48
CA PHE A 67 4.60 -14.43 18.95
C PHE A 67 3.35 -15.14 18.38
N TYR A 68 3.49 -15.77 17.22
CA TYR A 68 2.44 -16.56 16.58
C TYR A 68 2.95 -17.99 16.40
N ASN A 69 2.23 -18.95 16.98
CA ASN A 69 2.46 -20.38 16.75
C ASN A 69 1.57 -20.82 15.58
N ALA A 70 2.18 -21.16 14.45
CA ALA A 70 1.47 -21.58 13.25
C ALA A 70 0.87 -23.00 13.37
N ASP A 71 1.55 -23.91 14.07
CA ASP A 71 1.16 -25.32 14.18
C ASP A 71 -0.09 -25.51 15.04
N ALA A 72 -0.17 -24.77 16.14
CA ALA A 72 -1.27 -24.81 17.10
C ALA A 72 -2.25 -23.61 16.96
N ASP A 73 -2.06 -22.77 15.95
CA ASP A 73 -2.87 -21.60 15.60
C ASP A 73 -3.25 -20.68 16.78
N TYR A 74 -2.26 -20.11 17.46
CA TYR A 74 -2.49 -19.12 18.53
C TYR A 74 -1.45 -18.01 18.55
N TYR A 75 -1.84 -16.86 19.10
CA TYR A 75 -0.92 -15.78 19.43
C TYR A 75 -0.58 -15.79 20.92
N VAL A 76 0.59 -15.27 21.28
CA VAL A 76 0.98 -15.03 22.68
C VAL A 76 1.09 -13.54 22.91
N CYS A 77 0.31 -13.03 23.87
CA CYS A 77 0.37 -11.61 24.24
C CYS A 77 1.60 -11.31 25.11
N ALA A 78 1.88 -10.03 25.37
CA ALA A 78 3.03 -9.61 26.18
C ALA A 78 3.00 -10.13 27.64
N ALA A 79 1.84 -10.54 28.15
CA ALA A 79 1.70 -11.16 29.46
C ALA A 79 1.94 -12.69 29.44
N GLY A 80 2.38 -13.27 28.32
CA GLY A 80 2.57 -14.71 28.16
C GLY A 80 1.29 -15.54 27.98
N ARG A 81 0.11 -14.90 27.99
CA ARG A 81 -1.19 -15.58 27.85
C ARG A 81 -1.51 -15.88 26.39
N LYS A 82 -2.14 -17.03 26.14
CA LYS A 82 -2.51 -17.45 24.78
C LYS A 82 -3.76 -16.70 24.32
N MET A 83 -3.79 -16.44 23.01
CA MET A 83 -4.94 -15.91 22.30
C MET A 83 -5.37 -16.95 21.28
N LEU A 84 -6.44 -17.68 21.59
CA LEU A 84 -6.94 -18.81 20.82
C LEU A 84 -7.94 -18.33 19.77
N LEU A 85 -8.09 -19.10 18.69
CA LEU A 85 -9.09 -18.83 17.66
C LEU A 85 -10.50 -18.97 18.26
N ASN A 86 -11.24 -17.86 18.31
CA ASN A 86 -12.62 -17.80 18.81
C ASN A 86 -13.66 -17.73 17.68
N GLY A 87 -13.22 -17.73 16.42
CA GLY A 87 -14.12 -17.82 15.27
C GLY A 87 -13.64 -17.03 14.06
N THR A 88 -14.51 -16.94 13.06
CA THR A 88 -14.25 -16.19 11.83
C THR A 88 -15.44 -15.33 11.45
N LYS A 89 -15.18 -14.19 10.82
CA LYS A 89 -16.21 -13.34 10.22
C LYS A 89 -15.87 -13.01 8.78
N LYS A 90 -16.90 -12.92 7.94
CA LYS A 90 -16.78 -12.40 6.57
C LYS A 90 -16.94 -10.88 6.56
N LYS A 91 -16.17 -10.20 5.73
CA LYS A 91 -16.27 -8.75 5.50
C LYS A 91 -16.32 -8.46 4.00
N LYS A 92 -17.32 -7.69 3.59
CA LYS A 92 -17.46 -7.18 2.22
C LYS A 92 -16.81 -5.81 2.05
N SER A 93 -16.07 -5.61 0.96
CA SER A 93 -15.59 -4.30 0.54
C SER A 93 -16.70 -3.52 -0.22
N LYS A 94 -16.43 -2.26 -0.57
CA LYS A 94 -17.36 -1.44 -1.38
C LYS A 94 -17.58 -2.00 -2.79
N SER A 95 -16.61 -2.72 -3.34
CA SER A 95 -16.69 -3.39 -4.64
C SER A 95 -17.33 -4.78 -4.56
N GLY A 96 -17.72 -5.24 -3.36
CA GLY A 96 -18.34 -6.55 -3.15
C GLY A 96 -17.36 -7.68 -2.84
N TYR A 97 -16.05 -7.43 -2.80
CA TYR A 97 -15.04 -8.44 -2.45
C TYR A 97 -15.24 -8.95 -1.02
N GLU A 98 -15.33 -10.27 -0.85
CA GLU A 98 -15.44 -10.93 0.45
C GLU A 98 -14.05 -11.34 0.98
N SER A 99 -13.75 -10.92 2.21
CA SER A 99 -12.55 -11.32 2.97
C SER A 99 -12.94 -12.06 4.24
N THR A 100 -12.15 -13.08 4.61
CA THR A 100 -12.32 -13.85 5.86
C THR A 100 -11.36 -13.34 6.93
N ILE A 101 -11.91 -12.98 8.09
CA ILE A 101 -11.17 -12.46 9.23
C ILE A 101 -11.27 -13.45 10.38
N SER A 102 -10.14 -14.03 10.79
CA SER A 102 -10.01 -14.83 12.00
C SER A 102 -10.03 -13.94 13.23
N ILE A 103 -10.77 -14.35 14.26
CA ILE A 103 -10.88 -13.64 15.54
C ILE A 103 -10.15 -14.46 16.58
N TYR A 104 -9.11 -13.90 17.18
CA TYR A 104 -8.40 -14.53 18.29
C TYR A 104 -8.72 -13.79 19.57
N GLU A 105 -8.95 -14.51 20.65
CA GLU A 105 -9.29 -13.93 21.95
C GLU A 105 -8.35 -14.43 23.03
N CYS A 106 -7.85 -13.51 23.85
CA CYS A 106 -7.03 -13.83 25.01
C CYS A 106 -7.87 -14.60 26.04
N GLU A 107 -7.29 -15.63 26.66
CA GLU A 107 -7.99 -16.47 27.64
C GLU A 107 -8.57 -15.65 28.82
N ASN A 108 -7.77 -14.75 29.40
CA ASN A 108 -8.21 -13.88 30.50
C ASN A 108 -7.40 -12.57 30.54
N CYS A 109 -8.07 -11.42 30.70
CA CYS A 109 -7.46 -10.10 30.89
C CYS A 109 -7.97 -9.36 32.15
N SER A 110 -8.74 -9.98 33.05
CA SER A 110 -9.38 -9.29 34.19
C SER A 110 -8.38 -8.66 35.16
N GLU A 111 -7.26 -9.35 35.41
CA GLU A 111 -6.16 -8.90 36.27
C GLU A 111 -4.85 -8.95 35.48
N CYS A 112 -4.72 -8.08 34.48
CA CYS A 112 -3.53 -8.00 33.65
C CYS A 112 -2.89 -6.63 33.83
N GLU A 113 -1.70 -6.59 34.42
CA GLU A 113 -0.92 -5.35 34.62
C GLU A 113 -0.67 -4.60 33.29
N TYR A 114 -0.60 -5.34 32.19
CA TYR A 114 -0.40 -4.79 30.86
C TYR A 114 -1.68 -4.28 30.19
N LYS A 115 -2.88 -4.47 30.78
CA LYS A 115 -4.17 -4.21 30.12
C LYS A 115 -4.28 -2.79 29.58
N SER A 116 -3.93 -1.80 30.39
CA SER A 116 -3.98 -0.36 30.05
C SER A 116 -3.16 -0.01 28.80
N ASN A 117 -2.02 -0.67 28.60
CA ASN A 117 -1.12 -0.47 27.48
C ASN A 117 -1.35 -1.45 26.31
N CYS A 118 -2.17 -2.49 26.50
CA CYS A 118 -2.34 -3.60 25.56
C CYS A 118 -3.66 -3.55 24.78
N THR A 119 -4.77 -3.13 25.41
CA THR A 119 -6.11 -3.09 24.78
C THR A 119 -7.02 -2.06 25.45
N LYS A 120 -7.97 -1.49 24.70
CA LYS A 120 -9.05 -0.64 25.22
C LYS A 120 -10.36 -1.41 25.45
N ALA A 121 -10.39 -2.71 25.18
CA ALA A 121 -11.56 -3.54 25.39
C ALA A 121 -11.92 -3.64 26.88
N LYS A 122 -13.22 -3.62 27.20
CA LYS A 122 -13.69 -3.84 28.58
C LYS A 122 -13.32 -5.26 29.06
N GLY A 123 -13.56 -6.26 28.20
CA GLY A 123 -13.23 -7.67 28.45
C GLY A 123 -11.83 -8.06 27.97
N ASN A 124 -11.73 -9.25 27.41
CA ASN A 124 -10.49 -9.80 26.88
C ASN A 124 -10.03 -9.07 25.61
N LYS A 125 -8.72 -9.08 25.37
CA LYS A 125 -8.17 -8.59 24.11
C LYS A 125 -8.59 -9.51 22.97
N GLN A 126 -9.07 -8.93 21.88
CA GLN A 126 -9.32 -9.63 20.63
C GLN A 126 -8.40 -9.12 19.51
N LEU A 127 -7.93 -10.04 18.66
CA LEU A 127 -7.23 -9.73 17.41
C LEU A 127 -8.11 -10.13 16.24
N HIS A 128 -8.22 -9.24 15.26
CA HIS A 128 -8.86 -9.51 13.99
C HIS A 128 -7.80 -9.65 12.91
N VAL A 129 -7.66 -10.86 12.38
CA VAL A 129 -6.53 -11.26 11.55
C VAL A 129 -7.05 -11.75 10.21
N ALA A 130 -6.83 -10.97 9.15
CA ALA A 130 -7.02 -11.42 7.77
C ALA A 130 -5.75 -12.19 7.34
N LYS A 131 -5.76 -13.52 7.48
CA LYS A 131 -4.58 -14.37 7.23
C LYS A 131 -4.08 -14.23 5.78
N ASN A 132 -4.99 -14.21 4.81
CA ASN A 132 -4.64 -14.08 3.40
C ASN A 132 -4.00 -12.71 3.08
N PHE A 133 -4.57 -11.62 3.58
CA PHE A 133 -3.97 -10.30 3.50
C PHE A 133 -2.54 -10.26 4.06
N ILE A 134 -2.30 -10.89 5.22
CA ILE A 134 -0.95 -10.91 5.83
C ILE A 134 0.04 -11.67 4.95
N ARG A 135 -0.35 -12.83 4.41
CA ARG A 135 0.46 -13.62 3.47
C ARG A 135 0.84 -12.78 2.24
N LEU A 136 -0.15 -12.15 1.61
CA LEU A 136 0.03 -11.33 0.40
C LEU A 136 0.87 -10.08 0.67
N ARG A 137 0.61 -9.42 1.79
CA ARG A 137 1.38 -8.26 2.25
C ARG A 137 2.84 -8.63 2.53
N LYS A 138 3.11 -9.81 3.10
CA LYS A 138 4.48 -10.31 3.32
C LYS A 138 5.22 -10.46 1.99
N LYS A 139 4.59 -11.09 0.99
CA LYS A 139 5.13 -11.21 -0.37
C LYS A 139 5.40 -9.83 -1.00
N SER A 140 4.46 -8.90 -0.89
CA SER A 140 4.66 -7.52 -1.39
C SER A 140 5.82 -6.82 -0.65
N LEU A 141 5.97 -7.02 0.66
CA LEU A 141 7.06 -6.45 1.45
C LEU A 141 8.43 -6.99 1.00
N GLU A 142 8.54 -8.29 0.74
CA GLU A 142 9.73 -8.93 0.16
C GLU A 142 10.04 -8.32 -1.21
N ASN A 143 9.04 -8.20 -2.08
CA ASN A 143 9.20 -7.59 -3.40
C ASN A 143 9.73 -6.15 -3.32
N ILE A 144 9.13 -5.28 -2.51
CA ILE A 144 9.55 -3.87 -2.44
C ILE A 144 10.94 -3.69 -1.81
N THR A 145 11.39 -4.65 -0.98
CA THR A 145 12.69 -4.60 -0.30
C THR A 145 13.80 -5.27 -1.13
N SER A 146 13.45 -6.03 -2.16
CA SER A 146 14.41 -6.53 -3.14
C SER A 146 15.15 -5.40 -3.88
N PRO A 147 16.35 -5.65 -4.46
CA PRO A 147 17.06 -4.67 -5.28
C PRO A 147 16.19 -4.11 -6.42
N LYS A 148 15.41 -4.98 -7.10
CA LYS A 148 14.42 -4.60 -8.13
C LYS A 148 13.38 -3.65 -7.55
N GLY A 149 12.76 -4.01 -6.43
CA GLY A 149 11.74 -3.21 -5.77
C GLY A 149 12.22 -1.86 -5.24
N ILE A 150 13.47 -1.78 -4.78
CA ILE A 150 14.09 -0.50 -4.38
C ILE A 150 14.19 0.44 -5.58
N VAL A 151 14.71 -0.04 -6.71
CA VAL A 151 14.79 0.74 -7.96
C VAL A 151 13.41 1.19 -8.43
N LEU A 152 12.43 0.27 -8.49
CA LEU A 152 11.06 0.62 -8.91
C LEU A 152 10.43 1.69 -8.01
N ARG A 153 10.61 1.60 -6.69
CA ARG A 153 10.09 2.59 -5.74
C ARG A 153 10.76 3.95 -5.88
N MET A 154 12.09 3.98 -6.03
CA MET A 154 12.82 5.24 -6.26
C MET A 154 12.36 5.91 -7.55
N ASN A 155 12.28 5.15 -8.65
CA ASN A 155 11.83 5.65 -9.94
C ASN A 155 10.42 6.23 -9.87
N ARG A 156 9.50 5.55 -9.17
CA ARG A 156 8.12 6.02 -8.98
C ARG A 156 8.08 7.33 -8.18
N SER A 157 8.83 7.43 -7.09
CA SER A 157 8.93 8.66 -6.29
C SER A 157 9.47 9.82 -7.12
N ILE A 158 10.59 9.62 -7.85
CA ILE A 158 11.19 10.64 -8.73
C ILE A 158 10.20 11.13 -9.79
N GLN A 159 9.48 10.22 -10.45
CA GLN A 159 8.53 10.58 -11.51
C GLN A 159 7.36 11.41 -10.99
N VAL A 160 6.80 11.04 -9.84
CA VAL A 160 5.63 11.71 -9.26
C VAL A 160 6.05 13.04 -8.61
N GLU A 161 7.04 13.01 -7.73
CA GLU A 161 7.48 14.18 -6.96
C GLU A 161 8.15 15.22 -7.87
N GLY A 162 8.93 14.80 -8.87
CA GLY A 162 9.55 15.72 -9.82
C GLY A 162 8.53 16.52 -10.63
N ALA A 163 7.44 15.89 -11.07
CA ALA A 163 6.38 16.60 -11.79
C ALA A 163 5.64 17.59 -10.89
N PHE A 164 5.29 17.18 -9.67
CA PHE A 164 4.63 18.07 -8.72
C PHE A 164 5.54 19.20 -8.23
N GLY A 165 6.84 18.95 -8.06
CA GLY A 165 7.83 19.96 -7.71
C GLY A 165 7.90 21.05 -8.76
N ILE A 166 8.06 20.69 -10.04
CA ILE A 166 8.10 21.66 -11.15
C ILE A 166 6.80 22.47 -11.22
N ILE A 167 5.63 21.80 -11.17
CA ILE A 167 4.34 22.49 -11.27
C ILE A 167 4.14 23.47 -10.11
N LYS A 168 4.56 23.10 -8.90
CA LYS A 168 4.33 23.92 -7.71
C LYS A 168 5.38 25.01 -7.53
N GLU A 169 6.65 24.67 -7.67
CA GLU A 169 7.79 25.57 -7.45
C GLU A 169 8.06 26.40 -8.69
N ASP A 170 8.43 25.76 -9.81
CA ASP A 170 8.84 26.48 -11.02
C ASP A 170 7.68 27.22 -11.69
N TYR A 171 6.51 26.57 -11.80
CA TYR A 171 5.33 27.20 -12.41
C TYR A 171 4.52 28.02 -11.39
N SER A 172 4.90 27.99 -10.11
CA SER A 172 4.20 28.69 -9.03
C SER A 172 2.70 28.36 -8.94
N PHE A 173 2.27 27.20 -9.43
CA PHE A 173 0.87 26.79 -9.43
C PHE A 173 0.45 26.27 -8.05
N ARG A 174 0.09 27.20 -7.15
CA ARG A 174 -0.29 26.90 -5.76
C ARG A 174 -1.78 26.74 -5.54
N ARG A 175 -2.60 27.35 -6.40
CA ARG A 175 -4.07 27.41 -6.26
C ARG A 175 -4.72 27.36 -7.63
N PHE A 176 -5.88 26.72 -7.68
CA PHE A 176 -6.76 26.79 -8.84
C PHE A 176 -7.43 28.17 -8.89
N LEU A 177 -7.49 28.74 -10.10
CA LEU A 177 -8.20 29.98 -10.38
C LEU A 177 -9.71 29.74 -10.41
N THR A 178 -10.13 28.54 -10.80
CA THR A 178 -11.53 28.16 -10.91
C THR A 178 -12.05 27.41 -9.69
N ARG A 179 -13.38 27.41 -9.51
CA ARG A 179 -14.08 26.66 -8.47
C ARG A 179 -15.03 25.65 -9.09
N GLY A 180 -15.23 24.53 -8.39
CA GLY A 180 -16.10 23.43 -8.81
C GLY A 180 -15.35 22.36 -9.61
N THR A 181 -15.67 21.09 -9.35
CA THR A 181 -14.92 19.91 -9.81
C THR A 181 -14.66 19.91 -11.32
N HIS A 182 -15.65 20.30 -12.12
CA HIS A 182 -15.52 20.32 -13.58
C HIS A 182 -14.48 21.35 -14.06
N LYS A 183 -14.58 22.59 -13.59
CA LYS A 183 -13.67 23.68 -13.99
C LYS A 183 -12.24 23.43 -13.50
N VAL A 184 -12.11 23.02 -12.23
CA VAL A 184 -10.82 22.63 -11.63
C VAL A 184 -10.16 21.50 -12.42
N ARG A 185 -10.94 20.52 -12.88
CA ARG A 185 -10.43 19.44 -13.72
C ARG A 185 -9.92 19.95 -15.07
N THR A 186 -10.66 20.83 -15.75
CA THR A 186 -10.21 21.44 -17.01
C THR A 186 -8.91 22.21 -16.84
N GLU A 187 -8.83 23.04 -15.80
CA GLU A 187 -7.63 23.81 -15.46
C GLU A 187 -6.43 22.90 -15.20
N PHE A 188 -6.62 21.83 -14.42
CA PHE A 188 -5.57 20.85 -14.16
C PHE A 188 -5.12 20.11 -15.43
N LEU A 189 -6.05 19.77 -16.33
CA LEU A 189 -5.74 19.10 -17.60
C LEU A 189 -4.91 20.00 -18.51
N LEU A 190 -5.27 21.28 -18.63
CA LEU A 190 -4.50 22.26 -19.42
C LEU A 190 -3.09 22.44 -18.85
N MET A 191 -2.97 22.58 -17.53
CA MET A 191 -1.66 22.68 -16.87
C MET A 191 -0.81 21.43 -17.12
N SER A 192 -1.40 20.24 -16.98
CA SER A 192 -0.72 18.96 -17.23
C SER A 192 -0.29 18.82 -18.68
N PHE A 193 -1.12 19.28 -19.63
CA PHE A 193 -0.79 19.28 -21.06
C PHE A 193 0.39 20.21 -21.35
N GLY A 194 0.34 21.45 -20.86
CA GLY A 194 1.44 22.41 -21.00
C GLY A 194 2.75 21.90 -20.40
N TYR A 195 2.69 21.29 -19.20
CA TYR A 195 3.83 20.61 -18.60
C TYR A 195 4.41 19.52 -19.51
N ASN A 196 3.57 18.64 -20.06
CA ASN A 196 4.01 17.54 -20.92
C ASN A 196 4.63 18.05 -22.23
N VAL A 197 4.04 19.07 -22.87
CA VAL A 197 4.57 19.70 -24.09
C VAL A 197 5.94 20.34 -23.82
N ASN A 198 6.07 21.13 -22.75
CA ASN A 198 7.34 21.76 -22.38
C ASN A 198 8.42 20.70 -22.08
N LYS A 199 8.05 19.63 -21.37
CA LYS A 199 8.95 18.50 -21.09
C LYS A 199 9.42 17.80 -22.37
N LEU A 200 8.53 17.58 -23.33
CA LEU A 200 8.87 17.00 -24.63
C LEU A 200 9.80 17.94 -25.42
N HIS A 201 9.46 19.22 -25.49
CA HIS A 201 10.28 20.23 -26.18
C HIS A 201 11.71 20.29 -25.63
N ASN A 202 11.86 20.37 -24.31
CA ASN A 202 13.18 20.36 -23.65
C ASN A 202 13.97 19.06 -23.88
N LYS A 203 13.29 17.90 -23.94
CA LYS A 203 13.95 16.64 -24.31
C LYS A 203 14.44 16.66 -25.75
N THR A 204 13.68 17.23 -26.68
CA THR A 204 14.06 17.37 -28.08
C THR A 204 15.30 18.24 -28.23
N LEU A 205 15.31 19.43 -27.62
CA LEU A 205 16.44 20.36 -27.66
C LEU A 205 17.74 19.73 -27.13
N GLN A 206 17.63 18.85 -26.14
CA GLN A 206 18.78 18.19 -25.51
C GLN A 206 19.14 16.85 -26.16
N GLY A 207 18.48 16.42 -27.25
CA GLY A 207 18.73 15.13 -27.89
C GLY A 207 18.45 13.93 -26.97
N ARG A 208 17.44 14.05 -26.10
CA ARG A 208 17.03 13.02 -25.11
C ARG A 208 15.66 12.40 -25.39
N ASN A 209 15.14 12.56 -26.60
CA ASN A 209 13.92 11.87 -27.01
C ASN A 209 14.14 10.34 -26.97
N GLY A 210 13.13 9.60 -26.51
CA GLY A 210 13.23 8.15 -26.29
C GLY A 210 14.14 7.73 -25.12
N LYS A 211 14.96 8.63 -24.54
CA LYS A 211 15.79 8.31 -23.38
C LYS A 211 14.94 8.34 -22.10
N LEU A 212 14.88 7.18 -21.45
CA LEU A 212 14.32 7.04 -20.11
C LEU A 212 15.36 7.50 -19.07
N LEU A 213 14.89 8.19 -18.03
CA LEU A 213 15.73 8.61 -16.90
C LEU A 213 16.32 7.40 -16.15
N HIS A 214 15.64 6.26 -16.23
CA HIS A 214 16.05 5.01 -15.62
C HIS A 214 15.97 3.92 -16.68
N LYS A 215 16.90 2.96 -16.65
CA LYS A 215 16.84 1.78 -17.52
C LYS A 215 15.47 1.13 -17.37
N GLN A 216 14.80 0.89 -18.49
CA GLN A 216 13.57 0.10 -18.52
C GLN A 216 13.92 -1.29 -18.01
N GLN A 217 13.38 -1.65 -16.85
CA GLN A 217 13.38 -3.05 -16.43
C GLN A 217 12.17 -3.70 -17.09
N THR A 218 12.27 -3.99 -18.39
CA THR A 218 11.49 -5.05 -19.05
C THR A 218 12.23 -6.36 -18.75
N SER A 219 11.62 -7.44 -18.30
CA SER A 219 10.24 -7.93 -18.44
C SER A 219 9.68 -8.42 -17.10
#